data_AF-A0A6P3ZD92-F1
#
_entry.id   AF-A0A6P3ZD92-F1
#
_cell.length_a   1.000
_cell.length_b   1.000
_cell.length_c   1.000
_cell.angle_alpha   90.00
_cell.angle_beta   90.00
_cell.angle_gamma   90.00
#
_symmetry.space_group_name_H-M   'P 1'
#
loop_
_entity.id
_entity.type
_entity.pdbx_description
1 polymer ?
#
loop_
_entity_poly.entity_id
_entity_poly.type
_entity_poly.pdbx_seq_one_letter_code
_entity_poly.pdbx_strand_id
1 'polypeptide(L)'
;LGQPKRKANEDQSTNGLVTDLEHGDAVEAANIGFGRILSLAKPDAGKLIIATIALLIASTTSVLIRKFGGTVIDIVSTEIRTPEQQSEALNAVKSTVLEIVIIVVVGSICTAIRAWLFSSASESVVARLRKNLYSHLIHQEIAFFDVTRTGELLSRLSEDTQIIKNAATTNLSEALRNLSTACIGIVFMVYLSWKLTLLALVVVPVISVAVKKFGRYLRELSHTTQAAAAIAASIAEESFGAIRTVRSFTQEGNAISNYSEKVDETLNLGIRQARIVGLFFGGLNAASTMAVIIVVIYGAYLTITGFMTAGSLTSFILYSLTVGSSVSSLSGLYTTAMKAAGASRRVFQLLDRVSSMTSSGDKCPTRNPDGDVELDDVWFAYPSRPNHMVLKVLIITGIALLFHFIK
;
A
#
# COMPACT_ATOMS: atom_id res chain seq x y z
N LEU A 1 -48.79 -39.52 5.39
CA LEU A 1 -48.24 -40.75 4.79
C LEU A 1 -46.75 -40.56 4.61
N GLY A 2 -45.98 -41.05 5.58
CA GLY A 2 -44.54 -40.91 5.62
C GLY A 2 -43.87 -41.82 4.60
N GLN A 3 -42.82 -41.31 3.94
CA GLN A 3 -41.83 -42.13 3.25
C GLN A 3 -40.47 -41.99 3.95
N PRO A 4 -39.71 -43.09 4.06
CA PRO A 4 -38.54 -43.16 4.93
C PRO A 4 -37.28 -42.61 4.28
N LYS A 5 -36.46 -41.93 5.09
CA LYS A 5 -35.08 -41.57 4.77
C LYS A 5 -34.25 -42.84 4.57
N ARG A 6 -33.80 -43.09 3.33
CA ARG A 6 -32.76 -44.06 3.03
C ARG A 6 -31.40 -43.39 3.26
N LYS A 7 -30.70 -43.82 4.32
CA LYS A 7 -29.28 -43.49 4.55
C LYS A 7 -28.46 -44.17 3.45
N ALA A 8 -27.69 -43.38 2.71
CA ALA A 8 -26.55 -43.87 1.93
C ALA A 8 -25.29 -43.33 2.60
N ASN A 9 -24.62 -44.22 3.36
CA ASN A 9 -23.19 -44.13 3.63
C ASN A 9 -22.52 -44.87 2.48
N GLU A 10 -21.67 -44.20 1.71
CA GLU A 10 -20.41 -44.70 1.15
C GLU A 10 -19.78 -43.61 0.26
N ASP A 11 -18.45 -43.65 0.16
CA ASP A 11 -17.52 -42.78 -0.56
C ASP A 11 -17.11 -41.44 0.10
N GLN A 12 -16.52 -41.56 1.30
CA GLN A 12 -15.42 -40.68 1.71
C GLN A 12 -14.09 -41.33 1.33
N SER A 13 -13.61 -41.06 0.12
CA SER A 13 -12.21 -41.22 -0.26
C SER A 13 -11.97 -40.49 -1.58
N THR A 14 -10.86 -39.74 -1.65
CA THR A 14 -10.27 -39.15 -2.86
C THR A 14 -11.06 -38.06 -3.60
N ASN A 15 -10.83 -36.80 -3.18
CA ASN A 15 -10.56 -35.70 -4.12
C ASN A 15 -9.77 -34.61 -3.38
N GLY A 16 -8.44 -34.71 -3.47
CA GLY A 16 -7.48 -33.78 -2.89
C GLY A 16 -7.10 -32.65 -3.85
N LEU A 17 -6.71 -31.52 -3.25
CA LEU A 17 -6.07 -30.34 -3.83
C LEU A 17 -6.85 -29.59 -4.92
N VAL A 18 -7.93 -28.96 -4.49
CA VAL A 18 -8.44 -27.75 -5.14
C VAL A 18 -7.43 -26.62 -4.90
N THR A 19 -7.10 -25.89 -5.97
CA THR A 19 -6.21 -24.74 -6.05
C THR A 19 -6.65 -23.60 -5.12
N ASP A 20 -6.08 -23.56 -3.91
CA ASP A 20 -6.24 -22.48 -2.92
C ASP A 20 -5.61 -21.12 -3.33
N LEU A 21 -5.17 -20.99 -4.59
CA LEU A 21 -4.57 -19.77 -5.14
C LEU A 21 -5.55 -18.91 -5.95
N GLU A 22 -6.71 -19.44 -6.37
CA GLU A 22 -7.69 -18.70 -7.20
C GLU A 22 -8.86 -18.10 -6.42
N HIS A 23 -9.21 -18.61 -5.23
CA HIS A 23 -10.30 -18.07 -4.42
C HIS A 23 -9.77 -17.22 -3.26
N GLY A 24 -9.53 -15.95 -3.56
CA GLY A 24 -9.11 -14.91 -2.61
C GLY A 24 -10.17 -14.49 -1.58
N ASP A 25 -11.17 -15.30 -1.25
CA ASP A 25 -12.30 -14.91 -0.38
C ASP A 25 -12.53 -15.77 0.87
N ALA A 26 -11.70 -16.78 1.17
CA ALA A 26 -11.94 -17.69 2.30
C ALA A 26 -10.92 -17.64 3.46
N VAL A 27 -10.03 -16.63 3.52
CA VAL A 27 -9.23 -16.38 4.74
C VAL A 27 -9.45 -14.94 5.19
N GLU A 28 -10.26 -14.83 6.23
CA GLU A 28 -10.54 -13.61 7.00
C GLU A 28 -9.24 -12.86 7.36
N ALA A 29 -9.33 -11.54 7.31
CA ALA A 29 -8.23 -10.61 7.51
C ALA A 29 -7.63 -10.68 8.92
N ALA A 30 -6.65 -11.56 9.13
CA ALA A 30 -5.84 -11.52 10.32
C ALA A 30 -4.59 -10.67 10.08
N ASN A 31 -4.37 -9.69 10.97
CA ASN A 31 -3.22 -8.78 11.14
C ASN A 31 -1.81 -9.45 11.20
N ILE A 32 -1.66 -10.68 10.75
CA ILE A 32 -0.47 -11.53 10.88
C ILE A 32 0.69 -11.02 10.01
N GLY A 33 0.41 -10.38 8.87
CA GLY A 33 1.44 -9.87 7.95
C GLY A 33 2.29 -8.73 8.54
N PHE A 34 1.66 -7.69 9.09
CA PHE A 34 2.39 -6.52 9.64
C PHE A 34 3.17 -6.86 10.92
N GLY A 35 2.63 -7.73 11.79
CA GLY A 35 3.34 -8.19 12.98
C GLY A 35 4.62 -8.98 12.65
N ARG A 36 4.59 -9.81 11.60
CA ARG A 36 5.77 -10.54 11.11
C ARG A 36 6.80 -9.62 10.46
N ILE A 37 6.37 -8.61 9.70
CA ILE A 37 7.28 -7.58 9.18
C ILE A 37 7.98 -6.85 10.32
N LEU A 38 7.26 -6.50 11.39
CA LEU A 38 7.85 -5.89 12.58
C LEU A 38 8.84 -6.84 13.28
N SER A 39 8.55 -8.16 13.29
CA SER A 39 9.48 -9.15 13.82
C SER A 39 10.78 -9.24 13.01
N LEU A 40 10.73 -9.08 11.68
CA LEU A 40 11.93 -8.98 10.84
C LEU A 40 12.72 -7.70 11.11
N ALA A 41 12.07 -6.64 11.61
CA ALA A 41 12.70 -5.37 11.97
C ALA A 41 13.35 -5.35 13.37
N LYS A 42 13.16 -6.40 14.21
CA LYS A 42 13.76 -6.50 15.55
C LYS A 42 15.27 -6.19 15.62
N PRO A 43 16.12 -6.66 14.69
CA PRO A 43 17.57 -6.38 14.73
C PRO A 43 17.91 -4.89 14.57
N ASP A 44 17.05 -4.14 13.90
CA ASP A 44 17.23 -2.71 13.61
C ASP A 44 16.31 -1.82 14.50
N ALA A 45 15.70 -2.39 15.54
CA ALA A 45 14.79 -1.68 16.45
C ALA A 45 15.44 -0.44 17.09
N GLY A 46 16.73 -0.51 17.43
CA GLY A 46 17.47 0.64 17.97
C GLY A 46 17.49 1.84 17.02
N LYS A 47 17.72 1.61 15.72
CA LYS A 47 17.70 2.67 14.69
C LYS A 47 16.29 3.26 14.53
N LEU A 48 15.26 2.42 14.59
CA LEU A 48 13.85 2.85 14.48
C LEU A 48 13.40 3.68 15.69
N ILE A 49 13.86 3.34 16.91
CA ILE A 49 13.56 4.12 18.11
C ILE A 49 14.18 5.52 18.00
N ILE A 50 15.47 5.60 17.66
CA ILE A 50 16.16 6.90 17.46
C ILE A 50 15.47 7.71 16.36
N ALA A 51 15.10 7.06 15.26
CA ALA A 51 14.38 7.72 14.17
C ALA A 51 13.00 8.26 14.60
N THR A 52 12.30 7.54 15.49
CA THR A 52 10.99 7.96 16.02
C THR A 52 11.13 9.14 16.97
N ILE A 53 12.18 9.17 17.81
CA ILE A 53 12.47 10.34 18.67
C ILE A 53 12.80 11.56 17.80
N ALA A 54 13.68 11.40 16.81
CA ALA A 54 14.01 12.45 15.85
C ALA A 54 12.77 12.94 15.07
N LEU A 55 11.84 12.05 14.77
CA LEU A 55 10.55 12.37 14.14
C LEU A 55 9.67 13.24 15.04
N LEU A 56 9.56 12.91 16.33
CA LEU A 56 8.76 13.69 17.28
C LEU A 56 9.33 15.10 17.46
N ILE A 57 10.66 15.21 17.57
CA ILE A 57 11.35 16.51 17.65
C ILE A 57 11.08 17.30 16.36
N ALA A 58 11.34 16.71 15.19
CA ALA A 58 11.12 17.39 13.90
C ALA A 58 9.66 17.84 13.69
N SER A 59 8.70 17.01 14.12
CA SER A 59 7.26 17.34 14.03
C SER A 59 6.91 18.50 14.96
N THR A 60 7.43 18.49 16.19
CA THR A 60 7.24 19.58 17.17
C THR A 60 7.84 20.88 16.67
N THR A 61 9.08 20.86 16.18
CA THR A 61 9.77 22.00 15.59
C THR A 61 9.00 22.59 14.40
N SER A 62 8.48 21.72 13.52
CA SER A 62 7.65 22.13 12.38
C SER A 62 6.31 22.74 12.80
N VAL A 63 5.79 22.39 13.98
CA VAL A 63 4.60 23.01 14.55
C VAL A 63 4.95 24.38 15.13
N LEU A 64 6.01 24.46 15.93
CA LEU A 64 6.42 25.68 16.62
C LEU A 64 6.65 26.84 15.65
N ILE A 65 7.21 26.59 14.47
CA ILE A 65 7.47 27.66 13.49
C ILE A 65 6.21 28.43 13.08
N ARG A 66 5.04 27.77 13.10
CA ARG A 66 3.76 28.42 12.77
C ARG A 66 3.30 29.38 13.86
N LYS A 67 3.60 29.08 15.14
CA LYS A 67 3.36 29.98 16.27
C LYS A 67 4.16 31.28 16.08
N PHE A 68 5.44 31.16 15.75
CA PHE A 68 6.31 32.31 15.58
C PHE A 68 5.89 33.20 14.41
N GLY A 69 5.34 32.61 13.33
CA GLY A 69 4.73 33.39 12.24
C GLY A 69 3.60 34.32 12.72
N GLY A 70 2.76 33.86 13.66
CA GLY A 70 1.75 34.72 14.28
C GLY A 70 2.33 35.76 15.24
N THR A 71 3.33 35.41 16.05
CA THR A 71 4.00 36.36 16.95
C THR A 71 4.65 37.51 16.19
N VAL A 72 5.27 37.23 15.04
CA VAL A 72 5.84 38.29 14.17
C VAL A 72 4.74 39.22 13.66
N ILE A 73 3.58 38.68 13.28
CA ILE A 73 2.44 39.50 12.85
C ILE A 73 1.91 40.37 13.99
N ASP A 74 1.80 39.83 15.21
CA ASP A 74 1.39 40.62 16.38
C ASP A 74 2.36 41.78 16.65
N ILE A 75 3.67 41.53 16.59
CA ILE A 75 4.70 42.57 16.77
C ILE A 75 4.59 43.66 15.69
N VAL A 76 4.38 43.28 14.42
CA VAL A 76 4.26 44.22 13.30
C VAL A 76 2.93 44.98 13.30
N SER A 77 1.86 44.37 13.82
CA SER A 77 0.53 44.98 13.89
C SER A 77 0.34 45.98 15.03
N THR A 78 1.28 46.04 15.97
CA THR A 78 1.24 46.99 17.08
C THR A 78 1.58 48.40 16.56
N GLU A 79 0.75 49.40 16.85
CA GLU A 79 1.00 50.79 16.44
C GLU A 79 2.33 51.31 17.02
N ILE A 80 3.36 51.42 16.17
CA ILE A 80 4.66 51.98 16.54
C ILE A 80 4.55 53.51 16.45
N ARG A 81 4.42 54.19 17.58
CA ARG A 81 4.25 55.65 17.64
C ARG A 81 5.53 56.42 17.97
N THR A 82 6.56 55.76 18.53
CA THR A 82 7.85 56.40 18.88
C THR A 82 9.07 55.67 18.30
N PRO A 83 10.17 56.40 17.98
CA PRO A 83 11.41 55.79 17.47
C PRO A 83 12.07 54.82 18.46
N GLU A 84 11.83 54.96 19.76
CA GLU A 84 12.27 54.01 20.79
C GLU A 84 11.51 52.67 20.70
N GLN A 85 10.18 52.71 20.52
CA GLN A 85 9.35 51.52 20.28
C GLN A 85 9.72 50.80 18.98
N GLN A 86 10.18 51.53 17.97
CA GLN A 86 10.66 50.95 16.71
C GLN A 86 11.94 50.14 16.91
N SER A 87 12.89 50.65 17.71
CA SER A 87 14.13 49.94 18.02
C SER A 87 13.87 48.68 18.86
N GLU A 88 12.96 48.77 19.83
CA GLU A 88 12.54 47.65 20.67
C GLU A 88 11.79 46.57 19.85
N ALA A 89 10.87 46.96 18.98
CA ALA A 89 10.19 46.06 18.06
C ALA A 89 11.18 45.38 17.09
N LEU A 90 12.15 46.12 16.54
CA LEU A 90 13.19 45.54 15.67
C LEU A 90 14.09 44.55 16.41
N ASN A 91 14.43 44.81 17.68
CA ASN A 91 15.21 43.88 18.49
C ASN A 91 14.40 42.63 18.88
N ALA A 92 13.11 42.79 19.20
CA ALA A 92 12.20 41.67 19.44
C ALA A 92 12.01 40.80 18.18
N VAL A 93 11.86 41.40 17.00
CA VAL A 93 11.80 40.68 15.72
C VAL A 93 13.13 39.97 15.45
N LYS A 94 14.28 40.64 15.62
CA LYS A 94 15.60 40.00 15.43
C LYS A 94 15.80 38.79 16.36
N SER A 95 15.43 38.91 17.63
CA SER A 95 15.49 37.81 18.59
C SER A 95 14.59 36.64 18.15
N THR A 96 13.35 36.96 17.76
CA THR A 96 12.37 35.99 17.27
C THR A 96 12.87 35.27 16.01
N VAL A 97 13.48 36.00 15.07
CA VAL A 97 14.04 35.43 13.84
C VAL A 97 15.22 34.51 14.16
N LEU A 98 16.09 34.88 15.10
CA LEU A 98 17.23 34.04 15.51
C LEU A 98 16.73 32.73 16.14
N GLU A 99 15.71 32.78 16.99
CA GLU A 99 15.04 31.59 17.53
C GLU A 99 14.45 30.69 16.42
N ILE A 100 13.76 31.28 15.45
CA ILE A 100 13.22 30.54 14.28
C ILE A 100 14.36 29.85 13.52
N VAL A 101 15.48 30.54 13.27
CA VAL A 101 16.62 29.96 12.56
C VAL A 101 17.18 28.76 13.32
N ILE A 102 17.39 28.87 14.63
CA ILE A 102 17.86 27.75 15.47
C ILE A 102 16.88 26.57 15.38
N ILE A 103 15.58 26.84 15.52
CA ILE A 103 14.51 25.85 15.41
C ILE A 103 14.55 25.17 14.04
N VAL A 104 14.65 25.92 12.94
CA VAL A 104 14.72 25.38 11.56
C VAL A 104 15.95 24.49 11.38
N VAL A 105 17.12 24.91 11.87
CA VAL A 105 18.36 24.14 11.76
C VAL A 105 18.23 22.82 12.51
N VAL A 106 17.78 22.87 13.78
CA VAL A 106 17.55 21.67 14.59
C VAL A 106 16.52 20.73 13.94
N GLY A 107 15.41 21.29 13.46
CA GLY A 107 14.36 20.53 12.77
C GLY A 107 14.83 19.87 11.49
N SER A 108 15.67 20.56 10.71
CA SER A 108 16.24 20.06 9.47
C SER A 108 17.20 18.90 9.72
N ILE A 109 18.07 19.04 10.74
CA ILE A 109 18.98 17.98 11.17
C ILE A 109 18.19 16.75 11.65
N CYS A 110 17.18 16.94 12.51
CA CYS A 110 16.33 15.84 12.98
C CYS A 110 15.56 15.18 11.82
N THR A 111 15.10 15.95 10.83
CA THR A 111 14.41 15.43 9.65
C THR A 111 15.35 14.59 8.78
N ALA A 112 16.60 15.05 8.60
CA ALA A 112 17.63 14.31 7.87
C ALA A 112 18.00 13.00 8.58
N ILE A 113 18.23 13.04 9.89
CA ILE A 113 18.53 11.85 10.71
C ILE A 113 17.39 10.84 10.62
N ARG A 114 16.14 11.29 10.80
CA ARG A 114 14.95 10.44 10.66
C ARG A 114 14.90 9.78 9.28
N ALA A 115 15.04 10.57 8.20
CA ALA A 115 14.96 10.06 6.84
C ALA A 115 16.05 9.02 6.55
N TRP A 116 17.28 9.30 6.98
CA TRP A 116 18.42 8.39 6.81
C TRP A 116 18.24 7.09 7.60
N LEU A 117 17.88 7.16 8.89
CA LEU A 117 17.72 5.99 9.75
C LEU A 117 16.57 5.08 9.30
N PHE A 118 15.41 5.66 8.95
CA PHE A 118 14.30 4.88 8.38
C PHE A 118 14.72 4.24 7.05
N SER A 119 15.31 5.01 6.13
CA SER A 119 15.72 4.47 4.83
C SER A 119 16.76 3.35 4.97
N SER A 120 17.75 3.49 5.85
CA SER A 120 18.77 2.47 6.11
C SER A 120 18.19 1.19 6.72
N ALA A 121 17.27 1.33 7.69
CA ALA A 121 16.56 0.19 8.28
C ALA A 121 15.72 -0.54 7.22
N SER A 122 15.07 0.19 6.31
CA SER A 122 14.24 -0.40 5.25
C SER A 122 15.04 -1.29 4.30
N GLU A 123 16.22 -0.84 3.91
CA GLU A 123 17.08 -1.60 2.99
C GLU A 123 17.59 -2.86 3.66
N SER A 124 17.92 -2.77 4.95
CA SER A 124 18.35 -3.91 5.76
C SER A 124 17.25 -4.97 5.92
N VAL A 125 16.01 -4.54 6.20
CA VAL A 125 14.85 -5.44 6.34
C VAL A 125 14.54 -6.14 5.02
N VAL A 126 14.55 -5.42 3.89
CA VAL A 126 14.24 -6.01 2.59
C VAL A 126 15.34 -6.89 2.06
N ALA A 127 16.61 -6.55 2.31
CA ALA A 127 17.72 -7.45 2.00
C ALA A 127 17.57 -8.80 2.73
N ARG A 128 17.19 -8.79 4.02
CA ARG A 128 16.91 -10.02 4.78
C ARG A 128 15.71 -10.77 4.23
N LEU A 129 14.62 -10.07 3.92
CA LEU A 129 13.41 -10.67 3.35
C LEU A 129 13.73 -11.36 2.01
N ARG A 130 14.45 -10.70 1.11
CA ARG A 130 14.85 -11.27 -0.18
C ARG A 130 15.79 -12.46 -0.02
N LYS A 131 16.77 -12.40 0.88
CA LYS A 131 17.66 -13.53 1.18
C LYS A 131 16.88 -14.74 1.69
N ASN A 132 15.99 -14.53 2.65
CA ASN A 132 15.17 -15.60 3.21
C ASN A 132 14.21 -16.18 2.17
N LEU A 133 13.53 -15.32 1.40
CA LEU A 133 12.59 -15.76 0.37
C LEU A 133 13.32 -16.54 -0.74
N TYR A 134 14.46 -16.04 -1.21
CA TYR A 134 15.26 -16.73 -2.23
C TYR A 134 15.77 -18.08 -1.72
N SER A 135 16.32 -18.12 -0.50
CA SER A 135 16.75 -19.37 0.13
C SER A 135 15.59 -20.36 0.20
N HIS A 136 14.43 -19.92 0.68
CA HIS A 136 13.25 -20.77 0.83
C HIS A 136 12.71 -21.28 -0.51
N LEU A 137 12.75 -20.46 -1.56
CA LEU A 137 12.32 -20.83 -2.91
C LEU A 137 13.22 -21.90 -3.53
N ILE A 138 14.53 -21.79 -3.38
CA ILE A 138 15.48 -22.78 -3.93
C ILE A 138 15.32 -24.16 -3.29
N HIS A 139 14.83 -24.24 -2.05
CA HIS A 139 14.57 -25.52 -1.37
C HIS A 139 13.18 -26.12 -1.66
N GLN A 140 12.38 -25.50 -2.53
CA GLN A 140 11.09 -26.08 -2.95
C GLN A 140 11.29 -27.22 -3.95
N GLU A 141 10.32 -28.11 -4.01
CA GLU A 141 10.32 -29.24 -4.95
C GLU A 141 10.15 -28.80 -6.41
N ILE A 142 10.63 -29.62 -7.36
CA ILE A 142 10.46 -29.36 -8.82
C ILE A 142 8.98 -29.19 -9.20
N ALA A 143 8.09 -29.99 -8.60
CA ALA A 143 6.64 -29.91 -8.84
C ALA A 143 6.06 -28.49 -8.60
N PHE A 144 6.63 -27.73 -7.68
CA PHE A 144 6.23 -26.35 -7.42
C PHE A 144 6.55 -25.43 -8.61
N PHE A 145 7.70 -25.62 -9.25
CA PHE A 145 8.15 -24.85 -10.41
C PHE A 145 7.45 -25.26 -11.71
N ASP A 146 6.92 -26.48 -11.78
CA ASP A 146 6.10 -26.94 -12.92
C ASP A 146 4.71 -26.26 -12.95
N VAL A 147 4.18 -25.91 -11.77
CA VAL A 147 2.86 -25.26 -11.63
C VAL A 147 3.00 -23.74 -11.59
N THR A 148 4.06 -23.22 -10.97
CA THR A 148 4.24 -21.79 -10.74
C THR A 148 5.11 -21.15 -11.81
N ARG A 149 4.60 -20.12 -12.49
CA ARG A 149 5.36 -19.43 -13.54
C ARG A 149 6.57 -18.69 -12.95
N THR A 150 7.75 -18.85 -13.56
CA THR A 150 8.98 -18.15 -13.14
C THR A 150 8.82 -16.64 -13.08
N GLY A 151 8.05 -16.05 -14.01
CA GLY A 151 7.75 -14.62 -14.02
C GLY A 151 6.97 -14.15 -12.78
N GLU A 152 6.07 -14.98 -12.25
CA GLU A 152 5.36 -14.66 -11.00
C GLU A 152 6.33 -14.66 -9.82
N LEU A 153 7.18 -15.67 -9.70
CA LEU A 153 8.19 -15.75 -8.63
C LEU A 153 9.12 -14.54 -8.63
N LEU A 154 9.55 -14.11 -9.83
CA LEU A 154 10.39 -12.93 -9.99
C LEU A 154 9.67 -11.64 -9.56
N SER A 155 8.40 -11.47 -9.94
CA SER A 155 7.56 -10.35 -9.49
C SER A 155 7.39 -10.38 -7.96
N ARG A 156 7.15 -11.54 -7.34
CA ARG A 156 7.10 -11.65 -5.86
C ARG A 156 8.42 -11.23 -5.21
N LEU A 157 9.55 -11.73 -5.73
CA LEU A 157 10.87 -11.46 -5.18
C LEU A 157 11.30 -9.99 -5.35
N SER A 158 10.93 -9.35 -6.47
CA SER A 158 11.34 -7.97 -6.79
C SER A 158 10.29 -6.94 -6.38
N GLU A 159 9.08 -7.01 -6.94
CA GLU A 159 8.04 -5.99 -6.83
C GLU A 159 7.32 -6.06 -5.47
N ASP A 160 6.84 -7.23 -5.07
CA ASP A 160 6.10 -7.36 -3.80
C ASP A 160 6.99 -7.06 -2.59
N THR A 161 8.26 -7.50 -2.60
CA THR A 161 9.21 -7.11 -1.53
C THR A 161 9.50 -5.62 -1.51
N GLN A 162 9.53 -4.95 -2.67
CA GLN A 162 9.71 -3.50 -2.76
C GLN A 162 8.47 -2.74 -2.26
N ILE A 163 7.27 -3.22 -2.55
CA ILE A 163 6.02 -2.65 -1.99
C ILE A 163 6.04 -2.75 -0.47
N ILE A 164 6.43 -3.91 0.07
CA ILE A 164 6.59 -4.11 1.52
C ILE A 164 7.64 -3.15 2.10
N LYS A 165 8.77 -2.92 1.41
CA LYS A 165 9.79 -1.92 1.79
C LYS A 165 9.18 -0.57 2.08
N ASN A 166 8.49 -0.05 1.06
CA ASN A 166 7.99 1.30 1.05
C ASN A 166 6.90 1.46 2.12
N ALA A 167 6.09 0.43 2.34
CA ALA A 167 5.03 0.47 3.33
C ALA A 167 5.54 0.36 4.77
N ALA A 168 6.43 -0.59 5.05
CA ALA A 168 6.95 -0.83 6.40
C ALA A 168 7.81 0.33 6.91
N THR A 169 8.35 1.15 6.01
CA THR A 169 9.28 2.21 6.37
C THR A 169 8.82 3.58 5.93
N THR A 170 8.85 3.90 4.64
CA THR A 170 8.60 5.28 4.15
C THR A 170 7.19 5.73 4.53
N ASN A 171 6.20 4.90 4.22
CA ASN A 171 4.79 5.20 4.52
C ASN A 171 4.53 5.19 6.02
N LEU A 172 5.16 4.28 6.78
CA LEU A 172 5.02 4.25 8.23
C LEU A 172 5.62 5.50 8.87
N SER A 173 6.81 5.92 8.41
CA SER A 173 7.47 7.15 8.87
C SER A 173 6.65 8.39 8.54
N GLU A 174 6.07 8.43 7.34
CA GLU A 174 5.20 9.51 6.92
C GLU A 174 3.87 9.51 7.70
N ALA A 175 3.29 8.33 7.97
CA ALA A 175 2.09 8.19 8.79
C ALA A 175 2.34 8.68 10.21
N LEU A 176 3.44 8.25 10.85
CA LEU A 176 3.82 8.69 12.19
C LEU A 176 4.05 10.20 12.25
N ARG A 177 4.72 10.77 11.24
CA ARG A 177 4.95 12.22 11.14
C ARG A 177 3.64 12.98 11.01
N ASN A 178 2.77 12.56 10.10
CA ASN A 178 1.50 13.24 9.85
C ASN A 178 0.54 13.09 11.03
N LEU A 179 0.53 11.92 11.69
CA LEU A 179 -0.23 11.70 12.92
C LEU A 179 0.28 12.59 14.06
N SER A 180 1.59 12.62 14.29
CA SER A 180 2.21 13.50 15.30
C SER A 180 1.92 14.97 15.01
N THR A 181 2.11 15.41 13.76
CA THR A 181 1.84 16.79 13.33
C THR A 181 0.36 17.17 13.48
N ALA A 182 -0.56 16.25 13.16
CA ALA A 182 -1.98 16.46 13.34
C ALA A 182 -2.35 16.55 14.83
N CYS A 183 -1.89 15.62 15.67
CA CYS A 183 -2.15 15.63 17.11
C CYS A 183 -1.62 16.92 17.77
N ILE A 184 -0.35 17.24 17.55
CA ILE A 184 0.27 18.45 18.10
C ILE A 184 -0.46 19.69 17.55
N GLY A 185 -0.74 19.74 16.23
CA GLY A 185 -1.44 20.85 15.60
C GLY A 185 -2.84 21.09 16.19
N ILE A 186 -3.63 20.05 16.40
CA ILE A 186 -4.96 20.14 17.02
C ILE A 186 -4.86 20.67 18.45
N VAL A 187 -3.90 20.20 19.25
CA VAL A 187 -3.67 20.70 20.62
C VAL A 187 -3.40 22.21 20.62
N PHE A 188 -2.53 22.69 19.72
CA PHE A 188 -2.25 24.12 19.58
C PHE A 188 -3.47 24.92 19.07
N MET A 189 -4.29 24.35 18.18
CA MET A 189 -5.53 25.00 17.72
C MET A 189 -6.53 25.17 18.86
N VAL A 190 -6.73 24.13 19.69
CA VAL A 190 -7.61 24.20 20.86
C VAL A 190 -7.11 25.23 21.86
N TYR A 191 -5.79 25.31 22.08
CA TYR A 191 -5.17 26.28 22.97
C TYR A 191 -5.37 27.73 22.50
N LEU A 192 -5.30 27.98 21.18
CA LEU A 192 -5.53 29.32 20.61
C LEU A 192 -7.01 29.73 20.69
N SER A 193 -7.92 28.88 20.22
CA SER A 193 -9.35 29.14 20.27
C SER A 193 -10.15 27.86 20.16
N TRP A 194 -10.76 27.45 21.27
CA TRP A 194 -11.64 26.30 21.29
C TRP A 194 -12.88 26.50 20.41
N LYS A 195 -13.40 27.73 20.30
CA LYS A 195 -14.58 28.07 19.48
C LYS A 195 -14.31 27.86 17.98
N LEU A 196 -13.17 28.35 17.48
CA LEU A 196 -12.78 28.17 16.08
C LEU A 196 -12.43 26.71 15.78
N THR A 197 -11.80 26.02 16.73
CA THR A 197 -11.47 24.61 16.58
C THR A 197 -12.73 23.75 16.48
N LEU A 198 -13.75 24.01 17.29
CA LEU A 198 -15.01 23.29 17.25
C LEU A 198 -15.75 23.50 15.92
N LEU A 199 -15.74 24.73 15.39
CA LEU A 199 -16.27 25.03 14.06
C LEU A 199 -15.54 24.20 12.97
N ALA A 200 -14.21 24.22 12.98
CA ALA A 200 -13.41 23.44 12.03
C ALA A 200 -13.69 21.93 12.16
N LEU A 201 -13.83 21.42 13.38
CA LEU A 201 -14.11 20.02 13.67
C LEU A 201 -15.50 19.57 13.18
N VAL A 202 -16.48 20.48 13.10
CA VAL A 202 -17.81 20.19 12.54
C VAL A 202 -17.80 20.20 11.01
N VAL A 203 -17.01 21.05 10.38
CA VAL A 203 -16.93 21.13 8.91
C VAL A 203 -16.29 19.88 8.29
N VAL A 204 -15.24 19.34 8.93
CA VAL A 204 -14.51 18.15 8.46
C VAL A 204 -15.39 16.90 8.23
N PRO A 205 -16.24 16.46 9.17
CA PRO A 205 -17.08 15.27 8.99
C PRO A 205 -18.16 15.49 7.92
N VAL A 206 -18.69 16.71 7.77
CA VAL A 206 -19.65 17.03 6.70
C VAL A 206 -19.02 16.82 5.32
N ILE A 207 -17.81 17.33 5.11
CA ILE A 207 -17.05 17.11 3.87
C ILE A 207 -16.72 15.62 3.70
N SER A 208 -16.31 14.94 4.78
CA SER A 208 -15.91 13.54 4.75
C SER A 208 -17.06 12.60 4.35
N VAL A 209 -18.29 12.84 4.81
CA VAL A 209 -19.48 12.08 4.42
C VAL A 209 -19.78 12.27 2.92
N ALA A 210 -19.67 13.50 2.41
CA ALA A 210 -19.85 13.79 0.99
C ALA A 210 -18.82 13.05 0.12
N VAL A 211 -17.54 13.13 0.51
CA VAL A 211 -16.44 12.41 -0.16
C VAL A 211 -16.68 10.90 -0.14
N LYS A 212 -17.12 10.31 0.99
CA LYS A 212 -17.37 8.87 1.09
C LYS A 212 -18.51 8.40 0.18
N LYS A 213 -19.63 9.15 0.13
CA LYS A 213 -20.76 8.82 -0.76
C LYS A 213 -20.32 8.87 -2.23
N PHE A 214 -19.59 9.93 -2.60
CA PHE A 214 -19.08 10.08 -3.96
C PHE A 214 -18.07 9.00 -4.32
N GLY A 215 -17.15 8.66 -3.41
CA GLY A 215 -16.14 7.62 -3.63
C GLY A 215 -16.75 6.24 -3.90
N ARG A 216 -17.88 5.90 -3.26
CA ARG A 216 -18.62 4.66 -3.55
C ARG A 216 -19.18 4.66 -4.98
N TYR A 217 -19.81 5.75 -5.38
CA TYR A 217 -20.35 5.91 -6.73
C TYR A 217 -19.24 5.88 -7.80
N LEU A 218 -18.11 6.54 -7.53
CA LEU A 218 -16.96 6.52 -8.43
C LEU A 218 -16.35 5.12 -8.58
N ARG A 219 -16.34 4.32 -7.50
CA ARG A 219 -15.85 2.93 -7.54
C ARG A 219 -16.72 2.05 -8.44
N GLU A 220 -18.03 2.20 -8.37
CA GLU A 220 -18.98 1.49 -9.22
C GLU A 220 -18.79 1.87 -10.69
N LEU A 221 -18.68 3.16 -10.98
CA LEU A 221 -18.40 3.65 -12.33
C LEU A 221 -17.06 3.14 -12.87
N SER A 222 -16.01 3.18 -12.04
CA SER A 222 -14.70 2.64 -12.40
C SER A 222 -14.75 1.15 -12.70
N HIS A 223 -15.57 0.38 -11.97
CA HIS A 223 -15.76 -1.06 -12.24
C HIS A 223 -16.43 -1.27 -13.60
N THR A 224 -17.46 -0.49 -13.93
CA THR A 224 -18.10 -0.58 -15.26
C THR A 224 -17.16 -0.22 -16.41
N THR A 225 -16.34 0.83 -16.26
CA THR A 225 -15.33 1.21 -17.27
C THR A 225 -14.27 0.12 -17.43
N GLN A 226 -13.81 -0.49 -16.34
CA GLN A 226 -12.84 -1.59 -16.38
C GLN A 226 -13.41 -2.86 -17.01
N ALA A 227 -14.68 -3.19 -16.72
CA ALA A 227 -15.35 -4.33 -17.34
C ALA A 227 -15.48 -4.16 -18.86
N ALA A 228 -15.85 -2.97 -19.33
CA ALA A 228 -15.90 -2.66 -20.77
C ALA A 228 -14.52 -2.78 -21.44
N ALA A 229 -13.48 -2.26 -20.79
CA ALA A 229 -12.11 -2.39 -21.27
C ALA A 229 -11.61 -3.85 -21.32
N ALA A 230 -12.02 -4.68 -20.34
CA ALA A 230 -11.68 -6.10 -20.31
C ALA A 230 -12.33 -6.86 -21.48
N ILE A 231 -13.56 -6.52 -21.87
CA ILE A 231 -14.22 -7.09 -23.05
C ILE A 231 -13.44 -6.74 -24.32
N ALA A 232 -13.03 -5.47 -24.49
CA ALA A 232 -12.22 -5.06 -25.64
C ALA A 232 -10.86 -5.79 -25.68
N ALA A 233 -10.22 -5.97 -24.52
CA ALA A 233 -8.97 -6.72 -24.40
C ALA A 233 -9.15 -8.21 -24.76
N SER A 234 -10.25 -8.83 -24.33
CA SER A 234 -10.57 -10.23 -24.67
C SER A 234 -10.74 -10.43 -26.18
N ILE A 235 -11.40 -9.49 -26.89
CA ILE A 235 -11.53 -9.55 -28.35
C ILE A 235 -10.17 -9.45 -29.04
N ALA A 236 -9.29 -8.58 -28.54
CA ALA A 236 -7.93 -8.47 -29.06
C ALA A 236 -7.11 -9.74 -28.82
N GLU A 237 -7.23 -10.34 -27.62
CA GLU A 237 -6.57 -11.60 -27.27
C GLU A 237 -7.03 -12.75 -28.18
N GLU A 238 -8.34 -12.89 -28.40
CA GLU A 238 -8.91 -13.87 -29.34
C GLU A 238 -8.38 -13.66 -30.76
N SER A 239 -8.40 -12.41 -31.23
CA SER A 239 -7.95 -12.05 -32.59
C SER A 239 -6.46 -12.33 -32.80
N PHE A 240 -5.61 -12.03 -31.81
CA PHE A 240 -4.18 -12.31 -31.88
C PHE A 240 -3.88 -13.80 -31.72
N GLY A 241 -4.55 -14.49 -30.82
CA GLY A 241 -4.41 -15.94 -30.64
C GLY A 241 -4.81 -16.72 -31.90
N ALA A 242 -5.84 -16.26 -32.60
CA ALA A 242 -6.36 -16.86 -33.83
C ALA A 242 -5.95 -16.11 -35.11
N ILE A 243 -4.82 -15.37 -35.11
CA ILE A 243 -4.44 -14.49 -36.23
C ILE A 243 -4.35 -15.22 -37.58
N ARG A 244 -3.91 -16.48 -37.59
CA ARG A 244 -3.87 -17.31 -38.81
C ARG A 244 -5.28 -17.57 -39.35
N THR A 245 -6.25 -17.81 -38.47
CA THR A 245 -7.66 -17.99 -38.83
C THR A 245 -8.23 -16.70 -39.41
N VAL A 246 -8.03 -15.57 -38.73
CA VAL A 246 -8.52 -14.25 -39.21
C VAL A 246 -8.00 -13.94 -40.62
N ARG A 247 -6.70 -14.18 -40.87
CA ARG A 247 -6.08 -14.01 -42.20
C ARG A 247 -6.63 -15.00 -43.23
N SER A 248 -6.83 -16.26 -42.85
CA SER A 248 -7.32 -17.30 -43.77
C SER A 248 -8.74 -17.04 -44.29
N PHE A 249 -9.57 -16.34 -43.48
CA PHE A 249 -10.92 -15.92 -43.87
C PHE A 249 -10.99 -14.47 -44.39
N THR A 250 -9.87 -13.76 -44.47
CA THR A 250 -9.79 -12.35 -44.92
C THR A 250 -10.73 -11.42 -44.12
N GLN A 251 -10.80 -11.62 -42.80
CA GLN A 251 -11.70 -10.92 -41.87
C GLN A 251 -11.02 -9.79 -41.08
N GLU A 252 -9.89 -9.26 -41.56
CA GLU A 252 -9.12 -8.23 -40.82
C GLU A 252 -9.94 -6.95 -40.59
N GLY A 253 -10.69 -6.50 -41.60
CA GLY A 253 -11.54 -5.32 -41.48
C GLY A 253 -12.65 -5.48 -40.43
N ASN A 254 -13.25 -6.67 -40.35
CA ASN A 254 -14.29 -6.98 -39.37
C ASN A 254 -13.71 -7.04 -37.95
N ALA A 255 -12.54 -7.64 -37.77
CA ALA A 255 -11.83 -7.65 -36.48
C ALA A 255 -11.49 -6.23 -36.00
N ILE A 256 -11.01 -5.36 -36.90
CA ILE A 256 -10.75 -3.94 -36.59
C ILE A 256 -12.05 -3.22 -36.19
N SER A 257 -13.14 -3.42 -36.93
CA SER A 257 -14.43 -2.79 -36.65
C SER A 257 -14.99 -3.20 -35.28
N ASN A 258 -15.00 -4.50 -34.98
CA ASN A 258 -15.50 -5.03 -33.70
C ASN A 258 -14.69 -4.50 -32.52
N TYR A 259 -13.37 -4.41 -32.66
CA TYR A 259 -12.53 -3.83 -31.63
C TYR A 259 -12.81 -2.32 -31.47
N SER A 260 -12.93 -1.58 -32.58
CA SER A 260 -13.22 -0.14 -32.57
C SER A 260 -14.54 0.18 -31.86
N GLU A 261 -15.61 -0.58 -32.12
CA GLU A 261 -16.91 -0.39 -31.48
C GLU A 261 -16.82 -0.52 -29.95
N LYS A 262 -16.08 -1.53 -29.47
CA LYS A 262 -15.90 -1.76 -28.02
C LYS A 262 -14.99 -0.73 -27.37
N VAL A 263 -14.03 -0.19 -28.12
CA VAL A 263 -13.22 0.94 -27.67
C VAL A 263 -14.07 2.20 -27.57
N ASP A 264 -14.98 2.47 -28.51
CA ASP A 264 -15.88 3.62 -28.47
C ASP A 264 -16.89 3.53 -27.30
N GLU A 265 -17.37 2.33 -26.98
CA GLU A 265 -18.18 2.08 -25.78
C GLU A 265 -17.38 2.42 -24.49
N THR A 266 -16.13 1.96 -24.42
CA THR A 266 -15.22 2.25 -23.30
C THR A 266 -14.90 3.74 -23.21
N LEU A 267 -14.72 4.42 -24.35
CA LEU A 267 -14.48 5.86 -24.44
C LEU A 267 -15.66 6.66 -23.88
N ASN A 268 -16.89 6.32 -24.26
CA ASN A 268 -18.09 7.01 -23.78
C ASN A 268 -18.26 6.87 -22.25
N LEU A 269 -18.02 5.67 -21.71
CA LEU A 269 -18.01 5.44 -20.26
C LEU A 269 -16.90 6.24 -19.57
N GLY A 270 -15.70 6.24 -20.16
CA GLY A 270 -14.54 6.99 -19.68
C GLY A 270 -14.78 8.50 -19.65
N ILE A 271 -15.38 9.09 -20.70
CA ILE A 271 -15.73 10.51 -20.75
C ILE A 271 -16.77 10.85 -19.68
N ARG A 272 -17.79 10.00 -19.48
CA ARG A 272 -18.79 10.18 -18.43
C ARG A 272 -18.13 10.16 -17.05
N GLN A 273 -17.23 9.21 -16.81
CA GLN A 273 -16.43 9.14 -15.59
C GLN A 273 -15.57 10.38 -15.39
N ALA A 274 -14.86 10.84 -16.42
CA ALA A 274 -14.02 12.03 -16.37
C ALA A 274 -14.83 13.28 -16.03
N ARG A 275 -16.02 13.46 -16.60
CA ARG A 275 -16.91 14.59 -16.29
C ARG A 275 -17.34 14.59 -14.82
N ILE A 276 -17.75 13.42 -14.31
CA ILE A 276 -18.16 13.23 -12.91
C ILE A 276 -17.00 13.54 -11.95
N VAL A 277 -15.80 13.03 -12.26
CA VAL A 277 -14.58 13.27 -11.49
C VAL A 277 -14.20 14.76 -11.52
N GLY A 278 -14.26 15.40 -12.68
CA GLY A 278 -13.96 16.83 -12.83
C GLY A 278 -14.90 17.71 -12.02
N LEU A 279 -16.22 17.46 -12.09
CA LEU A 279 -17.22 18.18 -11.30
C LEU A 279 -16.97 18.01 -9.79
N PHE A 280 -16.60 16.81 -9.36
CA PHE A 280 -16.31 16.53 -7.96
C PHE A 280 -15.05 17.22 -7.46
N PHE A 281 -13.94 17.18 -8.20
CA PHE A 281 -12.73 17.91 -7.80
C PHE A 281 -12.99 19.42 -7.75
N GLY A 282 -13.74 19.97 -8.71
CA GLY A 282 -14.17 21.36 -8.68
C GLY A 282 -15.02 21.68 -7.44
N GLY A 283 -16.04 20.86 -7.15
CA GLY A 283 -16.90 21.02 -5.98
C GLY A 283 -16.16 20.86 -4.66
N LEU A 284 -15.23 19.91 -4.56
CA LEU A 284 -14.39 19.68 -3.38
C LEU A 284 -13.42 20.85 -3.16
N ASN A 285 -12.83 21.38 -4.22
CA ASN A 285 -11.96 22.56 -4.15
C ASN A 285 -12.74 23.80 -3.70
N ALA A 286 -13.94 24.03 -4.28
CA ALA A 286 -14.83 25.11 -3.88
C ALA A 286 -15.26 24.98 -2.40
N ALA A 287 -15.68 23.78 -1.98
CA ALA A 287 -16.06 23.51 -0.58
C ALA A 287 -14.90 23.73 0.40
N SER A 288 -13.70 23.29 0.04
CA SER A 288 -12.48 23.48 0.86
C SER A 288 -12.12 24.96 0.98
N THR A 289 -12.19 25.71 -0.13
CA THR A 289 -11.92 27.15 -0.14
C THR A 289 -12.98 27.92 0.65
N MET A 290 -14.25 27.57 0.51
CA MET A 290 -15.34 28.17 1.27
C MET A 290 -15.21 27.88 2.77
N ALA A 291 -14.77 26.68 3.17
CA ALA A 291 -14.50 26.36 4.56
C ALA A 291 -13.41 27.27 5.16
N VAL A 292 -12.33 27.54 4.41
CA VAL A 292 -11.29 28.50 4.84
C VAL A 292 -11.88 29.90 4.99
N ILE A 293 -12.69 30.37 4.03
CA ILE A 293 -13.33 31.68 4.08
C ILE A 293 -14.24 31.81 5.31
N ILE A 294 -15.06 30.80 5.61
CA ILE A 294 -15.93 30.78 6.79
C ILE A 294 -15.12 30.89 8.08
N VAL A 295 -14.01 30.14 8.18
CA VAL A 295 -13.10 30.21 9.33
C VAL A 295 -12.47 31.60 9.45
N VAL A 296 -12.07 32.21 8.34
CA VAL A 296 -11.48 33.57 8.32
C VAL A 296 -12.51 34.62 8.73
N ILE A 297 -13.75 34.58 8.22
CA ILE A 297 -14.81 35.54 8.56
C ILE A 297 -15.15 35.45 10.06
N TYR A 298 -15.35 34.23 10.56
CA TYR A 298 -15.65 34.04 11.99
C TYR A 298 -14.43 34.39 12.87
N GLY A 299 -13.22 34.08 12.40
CA GLY A 299 -11.98 34.47 13.05
C GLY A 299 -11.80 35.99 13.13
N ALA A 300 -12.09 36.71 12.04
CA ALA A 300 -12.07 38.17 12.01
C ALA A 300 -13.09 38.77 12.98
N TYR A 301 -14.30 38.20 13.07
CA TYR A 301 -15.28 38.59 14.07
C TYR A 301 -14.76 38.40 15.51
N LEU A 302 -14.08 37.30 15.81
CA LEU A 302 -13.44 37.07 17.12
C LEU A 302 -12.30 38.07 17.41
N THR A 303 -11.56 38.48 16.39
CA THR A 303 -10.49 39.48 16.53
C THR A 303 -11.06 40.87 16.79
N ILE A 304 -12.10 41.27 16.06
CA ILE A 304 -12.78 42.57 16.24
C ILE A 304 -13.43 42.68 17.62
N THR A 305 -13.99 41.58 18.13
CA THR A 305 -14.62 41.52 19.46
C THR A 305 -13.61 41.41 20.62
N GLY A 306 -12.31 41.40 20.33
CA GLY A 306 -11.24 41.41 21.34
C GLY A 306 -10.96 40.05 21.99
N PHE A 307 -11.56 38.95 21.50
CA PHE A 307 -11.29 37.61 22.05
C PHE A 307 -9.98 36.99 21.54
N MET A 308 -9.36 37.55 20.49
CA MET A 308 -8.16 36.99 19.87
C MET A 308 -7.33 38.05 19.13
N THR A 309 -6.00 37.92 19.11
CA THR A 309 -5.11 38.81 18.33
C THR A 309 -5.06 38.41 16.84
N ALA A 310 -4.62 39.32 15.96
CA ALA A 310 -4.45 39.05 14.53
C ALA A 310 -3.38 37.98 14.27
N GLY A 311 -2.31 37.94 15.06
CA GLY A 311 -1.28 36.91 15.04
C GLY A 311 -1.77 35.56 15.53
N SER A 312 -2.66 35.53 16.52
CA SER A 312 -3.32 34.30 16.97
C SER A 312 -4.24 33.72 15.90
N LEU A 313 -5.00 34.59 15.19
CA LEU A 313 -5.80 34.19 14.01
C LEU A 313 -4.91 33.59 12.90
N THR A 314 -3.80 34.26 12.58
CA THR A 314 -2.91 33.80 11.52
C THR A 314 -2.24 32.47 11.88
N SER A 315 -1.79 32.33 13.13
CA SER A 315 -1.29 31.05 13.66
C SER A 315 -2.34 29.95 13.51
N PHE A 316 -3.59 30.24 13.88
CA PHE A 316 -4.69 29.30 13.77
C PHE A 316 -4.92 28.83 12.32
N ILE A 317 -4.91 29.75 11.35
CA ILE A 317 -5.06 29.42 9.92
C ILE A 317 -3.90 28.53 9.45
N LEU A 318 -2.65 28.87 9.79
CA LEU A 318 -1.48 28.07 9.43
C LEU A 318 -1.52 26.67 10.06
N TYR A 319 -1.98 26.56 11.31
CA TYR A 319 -2.21 25.26 11.95
C TYR A 319 -3.30 24.46 11.25
N SER A 320 -4.44 25.08 10.94
CA SER A 320 -5.55 24.44 10.25
C SER A 320 -5.13 23.87 8.89
N LEU A 321 -4.36 24.61 8.09
CA LEU A 321 -3.83 24.14 6.81
C LEU A 321 -2.88 22.96 6.97
N THR A 322 -2.04 22.98 8.00
CA THR A 322 -1.11 21.87 8.27
C THR A 322 -1.84 20.62 8.75
N VAL A 323 -2.81 20.76 9.65
CA VAL A 323 -3.62 19.63 10.13
C VAL A 323 -4.42 19.05 8.96
N GLY A 324 -5.07 19.90 8.14
CA GLY A 324 -5.83 19.47 6.97
C GLY A 324 -4.98 18.71 5.94
N SER A 325 -3.78 19.21 5.63
CA SER A 325 -2.83 18.51 4.75
C SER A 325 -2.33 17.20 5.37
N SER A 326 -2.02 17.17 6.67
CA SER A 326 -1.58 15.96 7.37
C SER A 326 -2.64 14.86 7.37
N VAL A 327 -3.90 15.23 7.59
CA VAL A 327 -5.06 14.32 7.51
C VAL A 327 -5.26 13.81 6.08
N SER A 328 -5.11 14.67 5.08
CA SER A 328 -5.20 14.30 3.66
C SER A 328 -4.10 13.31 3.26
N SER A 329 -2.86 13.55 3.69
CA SER A 329 -1.75 12.62 3.48
C SER A 329 -1.96 11.27 4.17
N LEU A 330 -2.50 11.26 5.39
CA LEU A 330 -2.87 10.01 6.08
C LEU A 330 -3.90 9.19 5.29
N SER A 331 -4.88 9.84 4.66
CA SER A 331 -5.85 9.16 3.80
C SER A 331 -5.18 8.50 2.58
N GLY A 332 -4.17 9.15 1.98
CA GLY A 332 -3.39 8.56 0.89
C GLY A 332 -2.61 7.32 1.32
N LEU A 333 -2.01 7.37 2.51
CA LEU A 333 -1.21 6.28 3.08
C LEU A 333 -2.04 5.01 3.35
N TYR A 334 -3.34 5.14 3.66
CA TYR A 334 -4.23 3.99 3.83
C TYR A 334 -4.28 3.11 2.59
N THR A 335 -4.38 3.70 1.39
CA THR A 335 -4.42 2.95 0.13
C THR A 335 -3.11 2.19 -0.10
N THR A 336 -1.98 2.83 0.18
CA THR A 336 -0.66 2.19 0.02
C THR A 336 -0.44 1.10 1.07
N ALA A 337 -0.95 1.27 2.29
CA ALA A 337 -0.94 0.25 3.33
C ALA A 337 -1.76 -0.98 2.92
N MET A 338 -2.93 -0.79 2.29
CA MET A 338 -3.73 -1.90 1.76
C MET A 338 -3.02 -2.66 0.63
N LYS A 339 -2.36 -1.95 -0.29
CA LYS A 339 -1.53 -2.60 -1.32
C LYS A 339 -0.41 -3.43 -0.72
N ALA A 340 0.23 -2.91 0.33
CA ALA A 340 1.30 -3.62 1.02
C ALA A 340 0.82 -4.81 1.85
N ALA A 341 -0.38 -4.74 2.43
CA ALA A 341 -0.99 -5.89 3.08
C ALA A 341 -1.18 -7.05 2.09
N GLY A 342 -1.66 -6.76 0.87
CA GLY A 342 -1.79 -7.75 -0.20
C GLY A 342 -0.45 -8.34 -0.65
N ALA A 343 0.56 -7.49 -0.88
CA ALA A 343 1.91 -7.94 -1.24
C ALA A 343 2.56 -8.79 -0.13
N SER A 344 2.41 -8.35 1.12
CA SER A 344 2.88 -9.08 2.31
C SER A 344 2.26 -10.46 2.41
N ARG A 345 0.95 -10.59 2.19
CA ARG A 345 0.25 -11.89 2.22
C ARG A 345 0.86 -12.87 1.22
N ARG A 346 1.10 -12.44 -0.02
CA ARG A 346 1.65 -13.30 -1.07
C ARG A 346 3.09 -13.73 -0.79
N VAL A 347 3.92 -12.82 -0.29
CA VAL A 347 5.30 -13.14 0.09
C VAL A 347 5.34 -14.10 1.27
N PHE A 348 4.52 -13.88 2.31
CA PHE A 348 4.48 -14.78 3.47
C PHE A 348 3.84 -16.13 3.17
N GLN A 349 2.86 -16.19 2.26
CA GLN A 349 2.31 -17.47 1.79
C GLN A 349 3.41 -18.33 1.15
N LEU A 350 4.34 -17.70 0.42
CA LEU A 350 5.47 -18.38 -0.19
C LEU A 350 6.53 -18.79 0.83
N LEU A 351 6.78 -17.95 1.83
CA LEU A 351 7.74 -18.21 2.90
C LEU A 351 7.26 -19.26 3.92
N ASP A 352 5.94 -19.35 4.15
CA ASP A 352 5.33 -20.34 5.05
C ASP A 352 5.08 -21.69 4.35
N ARG A 353 5.22 -21.76 3.02
CA ARG A 353 5.02 -23.00 2.26
C ARG A 353 6.06 -24.03 2.67
N VAL A 354 5.63 -25.20 3.13
CA VAL A 354 6.52 -26.33 3.40
C VAL A 354 6.68 -27.17 2.13
N SER A 355 7.92 -27.51 1.77
CA SER A 355 8.21 -28.39 0.63
C SER A 355 7.63 -29.78 0.87
N SER A 356 6.94 -30.31 -0.13
CA SER A 356 6.37 -31.67 -0.07
C SER A 356 7.45 -32.76 -0.10
N MET A 357 8.63 -32.45 -0.65
CA MET A 357 9.82 -33.31 -0.62
C MET A 357 10.84 -32.70 0.32
N THR A 358 10.83 -33.14 1.57
CA THR A 358 11.79 -32.66 2.57
C THR A 358 13.17 -33.25 2.28
N SER A 359 14.18 -32.39 2.15
CA SER A 359 15.59 -32.81 2.05
C SER A 359 16.12 -33.24 3.43
N SER A 360 15.55 -34.29 4.02
CA SER A 360 16.08 -34.89 5.25
C SER A 360 17.26 -35.80 4.87
N GLY A 361 18.47 -35.23 4.90
CA GLY A 361 19.73 -35.91 4.58
C GLY A 361 20.23 -36.86 5.67
N ASP A 362 19.37 -37.32 6.59
CA ASP A 362 19.76 -38.08 7.78
C ASP A 362 20.16 -39.53 7.51
N LYS A 363 20.03 -40.00 6.26
CA LYS A 363 20.36 -41.38 5.88
C LYS A 363 21.37 -41.39 4.74
N CYS A 364 22.66 -41.44 5.10
CA CYS A 364 23.73 -41.77 4.17
C CYS A 364 24.05 -43.28 4.30
N PRO A 365 23.98 -44.08 3.22
CA PRO A 365 24.35 -45.48 3.28
C PRO A 365 25.85 -45.61 3.59
N THR A 366 26.19 -46.41 4.60
CA THR A 366 27.57 -46.63 5.09
C THR A 366 28.40 -47.56 4.20
N ARG A 367 27.79 -48.15 3.17
CA ARG A 367 28.40 -49.15 2.28
C ARG A 367 28.32 -48.63 0.84
N ASN A 368 29.33 -48.94 0.01
CA ASN A 368 29.26 -48.66 -1.43
C ASN A 368 28.03 -49.36 -2.00
N PRO A 369 27.09 -48.63 -2.62
CA PRO A 369 25.94 -49.24 -3.27
C PRO A 369 26.40 -49.98 -4.53
N ASP A 370 25.90 -51.21 -4.73
CA ASP A 370 26.21 -52.03 -5.92
C ASP A 370 25.65 -51.44 -7.23
N GLY A 371 24.79 -50.41 -7.13
CA GLY A 371 24.30 -49.63 -8.27
C GLY A 371 23.07 -50.22 -8.97
N ASP A 372 22.48 -51.29 -8.43
CA ASP A 372 21.25 -51.87 -8.94
C ASP A 372 20.05 -50.94 -8.72
N VAL A 373 19.26 -50.72 -9.78
CA VAL A 373 18.03 -49.90 -9.77
C VAL A 373 16.86 -50.79 -10.18
N GLU A 374 15.81 -50.77 -9.37
CA GLU A 374 14.56 -51.50 -9.60
C GLU A 374 13.39 -50.52 -9.58
N LEU A 375 12.46 -50.69 -10.53
CA LEU A 375 11.18 -49.98 -10.58
C LEU A 375 10.08 -51.02 -10.40
N ASP A 376 9.37 -50.94 -9.27
CA ASP A 376 8.27 -51.84 -8.91
C ASP A 376 6.95 -51.08 -8.88
N ASP A 377 6.02 -51.48 -9.75
CA ASP A 377 4.67 -50.94 -9.95
C ASP A 377 4.59 -49.40 -9.85
N VAL A 378 5.28 -48.69 -10.74
CA VAL A 378 5.40 -47.23 -10.71
C VAL A 378 4.37 -46.56 -11.62
N TRP A 379 3.55 -45.72 -11.00
CA TRP A 379 2.49 -44.93 -11.62
C TRP A 379 2.83 -43.44 -11.48
N PHE A 380 3.03 -42.72 -12.58
CA PHE A 380 3.46 -41.31 -12.54
C PHE A 380 2.70 -40.42 -13.52
N ALA A 381 2.29 -39.25 -13.04
CA ALA A 381 1.74 -38.15 -13.82
C ALA A 381 2.38 -36.84 -13.35
N TYR A 382 2.65 -35.93 -14.30
CA TYR A 382 3.19 -34.62 -13.94
C TYR A 382 2.12 -33.77 -13.23
N PRO A 383 2.49 -33.01 -12.18
CA PRO A 383 1.57 -32.13 -11.47
C PRO A 383 0.88 -31.08 -12.36
N SER A 384 1.56 -30.64 -13.43
CA SER A 384 1.01 -29.70 -14.41
C SER A 384 -0.08 -30.30 -15.30
N ARG A 385 -0.17 -31.64 -15.39
CA ARG A 385 -1.16 -32.39 -16.19
C ARG A 385 -1.57 -33.68 -15.47
N PRO A 386 -2.31 -33.59 -14.34
CA PRO A 386 -2.61 -34.75 -13.50
C PRO A 386 -3.46 -35.80 -14.21
N ASN A 387 -4.29 -35.39 -15.17
CA ASN A 387 -5.18 -36.27 -15.93
C ASN A 387 -4.45 -37.07 -17.03
N HIS A 388 -3.17 -36.81 -17.28
CA HIS A 388 -2.40 -37.48 -18.32
C HIS A 388 -1.28 -38.32 -17.69
N MET A 389 -1.56 -39.60 -17.50
CA MET A 389 -0.59 -40.55 -16.98
C MET A 389 0.55 -40.76 -17.98
N VAL A 390 1.79 -40.53 -17.55
CA VAL A 390 2.98 -40.64 -18.41
C VAL A 390 3.66 -41.98 -18.23
N LEU A 391 3.73 -42.47 -16.99
CA LEU A 391 4.32 -43.78 -16.67
C LEU A 391 3.28 -44.70 -16.04
N LYS A 392 3.21 -45.92 -16.57
CA LYS A 392 2.47 -47.05 -16.02
C LYS A 392 3.30 -48.32 -16.28
N VAL A 393 4.18 -48.66 -15.35
CA VAL A 393 5.14 -49.76 -15.50
C VAL A 393 4.92 -50.77 -14.39
N LEU A 394 4.76 -52.06 -14.74
CA LEU A 394 4.48 -53.12 -13.77
C LEU A 394 5.73 -53.55 -13.01
N ILE A 395 6.83 -53.97 -13.66
CA ILE A 395 8.14 -54.26 -13.03
C ILE A 395 9.26 -54.13 -14.09
N ILE A 396 10.35 -53.41 -13.80
CA ILE A 396 11.60 -53.39 -14.60
C ILE A 396 12.82 -53.49 -13.68
N THR A 397 13.69 -54.47 -13.92
CA THR A 397 14.95 -54.69 -13.18
C THR A 397 16.13 -54.67 -14.14
N GLY A 398 17.11 -53.78 -13.97
CA GLY A 398 18.36 -53.85 -14.74
C GLY A 398 19.24 -52.59 -14.78
N ILE A 399 20.56 -52.80 -14.86
CA ILE A 399 21.69 -51.84 -14.94
C ILE A 399 21.61 -50.83 -16.12
N ALA A 400 20.67 -50.99 -17.04
CA ALA A 400 20.62 -50.29 -18.33
C ALA A 400 19.73 -49.03 -18.39
N LEU A 401 19.33 -48.45 -17.25
CA LEU A 401 18.46 -47.25 -17.23
C LEU A 401 19.22 -45.93 -17.43
N LEU A 402 20.56 -45.95 -17.42
CA LEU A 402 21.38 -44.73 -17.45
C LEU A 402 21.49 -44.06 -18.83
N PHE A 403 21.03 -44.69 -19.92
CA PHE A 403 21.21 -44.16 -21.28
C PHE A 403 19.93 -43.65 -21.97
N HIS A 404 18.73 -43.96 -21.48
CA HIS A 404 17.50 -43.56 -22.20
C HIS A 404 16.87 -42.24 -21.69
N PHE A 405 17.25 -41.75 -20.51
CA PHE A 405 16.64 -40.55 -19.89
C PHE A 405 17.42 -39.24 -20.05
N ILE A 406 18.62 -39.27 -20.67
CA ILE A 406 19.38 -38.06 -21.05
C ILE A 406 19.41 -37.98 -22.58
N LYS A 407 18.31 -37.53 -23.19
CA LYS A 407 18.33 -36.90 -24.51
C LYS A 407 17.14 -35.99 -24.72
#